data_AF-A0A975NE06-F1
#
_entry.id   AF-A0A975NE06-F1
#
_cell.length_a   1.000
_cell.length_b   1.000
_cell.length_c   1.000
_cell.angle_alpha   90.00
_cell.angle_beta   90.00
_cell.angle_gamma   90.00
#
_symmetry.space_group_name_H-M   'P 1'
#
loop_
_entity.id
_entity.type
_entity.pdbx_description
1 polymer ?
#
loop_
_entity_poly.entity_id
_entity_poly.type
_entity_poly.pdbx_seq_one_letter_code
_entity_poly.pdbx_strand_id
1 'polypeptide(L)'
;MSETHTYSSDVAFTPAVKAIQARKGSREAYAKAEQRGGWHTEIDDNLAAFLAEVNSLYFATASADGQPYIQHRGGPKGFIKILDKHTLAFADYSGNRQYITQGNLSENPKANIFLMDYVHRRRVKIWGEARVVDDDPALLTSLMPQGYKARPEQVILFRIAAWDTNCPQHIPQKFDAADVTAALASRDRRITELEAELAALKGQPASAD
;
A
#
# COMPACT_ATOMS: atom_id res chain seq x y z
N MET A 1 -26.85 5.02 13.04
CA MET A 1 -26.81 3.98 14.09
C MET A 1 -25.44 3.34 14.02
N SER A 2 -24.66 3.40 15.09
CA SER A 2 -23.33 2.76 15.13
C SER A 2 -23.52 1.26 14.97
N GLU A 3 -23.18 0.70 13.80
CA GLU A 3 -23.12 -0.76 13.64
C GLU A 3 -22.11 -1.27 14.66
N THR A 4 -22.60 -1.95 15.69
CA THR A 4 -21.74 -2.52 16.73
C THR A 4 -21.13 -3.78 16.14
N HIS A 5 -19.93 -3.65 15.58
CA HIS A 5 -19.15 -4.79 15.12
C HIS A 5 -18.80 -5.68 16.32
N THR A 6 -19.13 -6.96 16.21
CA THR A 6 -18.75 -7.96 17.23
C THR A 6 -17.30 -8.41 17.01
N TYR A 7 -16.89 -8.50 15.74
CA TYR A 7 -15.52 -8.81 15.33
C TYR A 7 -15.00 -7.73 14.40
N SER A 8 -13.69 -7.49 14.41
CA SER A 8 -13.04 -6.55 13.50
C SER A 8 -13.27 -6.88 12.02
N SER A 9 -13.47 -8.17 11.69
CA SER A 9 -13.83 -8.63 10.35
C SER A 9 -15.23 -8.19 9.90
N ASP A 10 -16.12 -7.79 10.81
CA ASP A 10 -17.50 -7.37 10.47
C ASP A 10 -17.53 -6.14 9.57
N VAL A 11 -16.43 -5.37 9.51
CA VAL A 11 -16.22 -4.30 8.53
C VAL A 11 -16.38 -4.77 7.07
N ALA A 12 -16.18 -6.07 6.82
CA ALA A 12 -16.32 -6.68 5.50
C ALA A 12 -17.16 -7.98 5.50
N PHE A 13 -17.22 -8.71 6.62
CA PHE A 13 -18.00 -9.93 6.78
C PHE A 13 -19.43 -9.59 7.20
N THR A 14 -20.15 -8.90 6.30
CA THR A 14 -21.57 -8.60 6.47
C THR A 14 -22.39 -9.89 6.64
N PRO A 15 -23.64 -9.82 7.15
CA PRO A 15 -24.51 -10.99 7.24
C PRO A 15 -24.62 -11.77 5.93
N ALA A 16 -24.67 -11.07 4.79
CA ALA A 16 -24.69 -11.70 3.47
C ALA A 16 -23.38 -12.45 3.16
N VAL A 17 -22.21 -11.88 3.48
CA VAL A 17 -20.91 -12.55 3.33
C VAL A 17 -20.84 -13.79 4.22
N LYS A 18 -21.26 -13.69 5.49
CA LYS A 18 -21.29 -14.83 6.42
C LYS A 18 -22.21 -15.94 5.93
N ALA A 19 -23.37 -15.60 5.37
CA ALA A 19 -24.29 -16.57 4.75
C ALA A 19 -23.66 -17.27 3.53
N ILE A 20 -22.94 -16.53 2.68
CA ILE A 20 -22.20 -17.11 1.55
C ILE A 20 -21.09 -18.04 2.03
N GLN A 21 -20.32 -17.64 3.05
CA GLN A 21 -19.30 -18.48 3.66
C GLN A 21 -19.89 -19.78 4.20
N ALA A 22 -21.09 -19.73 4.80
CA ALA A 22 -21.76 -20.94 5.29
C ALA A 22 -22.17 -21.86 4.13
N ARG A 23 -22.84 -21.30 3.11
CA ARG A 23 -23.23 -22.02 1.90
C ARG A 23 -22.04 -22.64 1.16
N LYS A 24 -20.87 -22.00 1.20
CA LYS A 24 -19.63 -22.46 0.55
C LYS A 24 -18.68 -23.21 1.50
N GLY A 25 -19.10 -23.53 2.73
CA GLY A 25 -18.35 -24.38 3.66
C GLY A 25 -17.13 -23.76 4.34
N SER A 26 -16.98 -22.44 4.35
CA SER A 26 -15.84 -21.74 4.98
C SER A 26 -16.16 -21.02 6.29
N ARG A 27 -17.44 -20.93 6.68
CA ARG A 27 -17.87 -20.12 7.83
C ARG A 27 -17.30 -20.59 9.17
N GLU A 28 -17.21 -21.90 9.39
CA GLU A 28 -16.63 -22.43 10.64
C GLU A 28 -15.16 -22.06 10.81
N ALA A 29 -14.38 -22.14 9.73
CA ALA A 29 -12.97 -21.77 9.75
C ALA A 29 -12.79 -20.28 10.07
N TYR A 30 -13.56 -19.40 9.42
CA TYR A 30 -13.49 -17.97 9.69
C TYR A 30 -14.05 -17.59 11.07
N ALA A 31 -15.05 -18.31 11.59
CA ALA A 31 -15.57 -18.08 12.95
C ALA A 31 -14.52 -18.43 14.02
N LYS A 32 -13.77 -19.52 13.82
CA LYS A 32 -12.64 -19.87 14.70
C LYS A 32 -11.53 -18.82 14.63
N ALA A 33 -11.24 -18.27 13.44
CA ALA A 33 -10.26 -17.20 13.28
C ALA A 33 -10.68 -15.91 13.99
N GLU A 34 -11.95 -15.52 13.85
CA GLU A 34 -12.55 -14.38 14.57
C GLU A 34 -12.42 -14.51 16.10
N GLN A 35 -12.68 -15.71 16.64
CA GLN A 35 -12.54 -15.99 18.07
C GLN A 35 -11.09 -15.98 18.58
N ARG A 36 -10.10 -16.15 17.69
CA ARG A 36 -8.66 -16.15 18.01
C ARG A 36 -8.02 -14.77 17.91
N GLY A 37 -8.82 -13.71 17.75
CA GLY A 37 -8.34 -12.33 17.66
C GLY A 37 -8.82 -11.60 16.40
N GLY A 38 -9.34 -12.33 15.40
CA GLY A 38 -9.87 -11.73 14.18
C GLY A 38 -8.81 -10.97 13.38
N TRP A 39 -9.25 -9.92 12.69
CA TRP A 39 -8.36 -9.00 11.96
C TRP A 39 -7.72 -7.98 12.90
N HIS A 40 -6.53 -7.51 12.54
CA HIS A 40 -5.80 -6.53 13.32
C HIS A 40 -6.49 -5.17 13.27
N THR A 41 -6.50 -4.44 14.38
CA THR A 41 -7.09 -3.10 14.49
C THR A 41 -6.06 -2.00 14.75
N GLU A 42 -4.88 -2.39 15.23
CA GLU A 42 -3.73 -1.50 15.41
C GLU A 42 -2.66 -1.75 14.34
N ILE A 43 -1.86 -0.73 14.05
CA ILE A 43 -0.65 -0.81 13.27
C ILE A 43 0.40 -1.51 14.14
N ASP A 44 0.73 -2.74 13.77
CA ASP A 44 1.83 -3.49 14.36
C ASP A 44 3.14 -3.25 13.58
N ASP A 45 4.23 -3.83 14.08
CA ASP A 45 5.56 -3.68 13.47
C ASP A 45 5.61 -4.24 12.04
N ASN A 46 4.82 -5.27 11.73
CA ASN A 46 4.76 -5.86 10.40
C ASN A 46 4.11 -4.91 9.39
N LEU A 47 2.97 -4.31 9.76
CA LEU A 47 2.30 -3.32 8.94
C LEU A 47 3.15 -2.06 8.82
N ALA A 48 3.79 -1.61 9.90
CA ALA A 48 4.67 -0.45 9.86
C ALA A 48 5.85 -0.65 8.89
N ALA A 49 6.52 -1.80 8.97
CA ALA A 49 7.60 -2.15 8.04
C ALA A 49 7.11 -2.26 6.59
N PHE A 50 5.91 -2.81 6.37
CA PHE A 50 5.30 -2.87 5.04
C PHE A 50 5.00 -1.46 4.48
N LEU A 51 4.39 -0.59 5.28
CA LEU A 51 4.04 0.78 4.88
C LEU A 51 5.27 1.66 4.60
N ALA A 52 6.41 1.38 5.23
CA ALA A 52 7.65 2.07 4.96
C ALA A 52 8.20 1.81 3.54
N GLU A 53 7.93 0.63 2.97
CA GLU A 53 8.50 0.19 1.69
C GLU A 53 7.61 0.43 0.47
N VAL A 54 6.31 0.67 0.67
CA VAL A 54 5.38 0.92 -0.43
C VAL A 54 5.53 2.34 -0.99
N ASN A 55 5.43 2.45 -2.31
CA ASN A 55 5.46 3.69 -3.08
C ASN A 55 4.14 3.95 -3.85
N SER A 56 3.16 3.07 -3.67
CA SER A 56 1.88 3.06 -4.38
C SER A 56 0.78 2.52 -3.48
N LEU A 57 -0.40 3.13 -3.56
CA LEU A 57 -1.63 2.66 -2.95
C LEU A 57 -2.82 2.87 -3.89
N TYR A 58 -3.86 2.07 -3.71
CA TYR A 58 -5.18 2.32 -4.28
C TYR A 58 -6.12 2.75 -3.16
N PHE A 59 -6.71 3.93 -3.33
CA PHE A 59 -7.60 4.51 -2.34
C PHE A 59 -9.03 4.46 -2.84
N ALA A 60 -9.87 3.71 -2.14
CA ALA A 60 -11.28 3.56 -2.43
C ALA A 60 -12.13 4.38 -1.45
N THR A 61 -13.10 5.09 -2.00
CA THR A 61 -14.14 5.84 -1.30
C THR A 61 -15.47 5.55 -1.95
N ALA A 62 -16.56 5.96 -1.33
CA ALA A 62 -17.88 5.94 -1.95
C ALA A 62 -18.64 7.21 -1.57
N SER A 63 -19.54 7.65 -2.43
CA SER A 63 -20.54 8.67 -2.10
C SER A 63 -21.53 8.15 -1.06
N ALA A 64 -22.45 9.02 -0.62
CA ALA A 64 -23.49 8.70 0.36
C ALA A 64 -24.49 7.64 -0.14
N ASP A 65 -24.74 7.57 -1.46
CA ASP A 65 -25.58 6.54 -2.09
C ASP A 65 -24.83 5.21 -2.33
N GLY A 66 -23.53 5.17 -2.03
CA GLY A 66 -22.70 3.97 -2.16
C GLY A 66 -22.08 3.75 -3.54
N GLN A 67 -22.09 4.73 -4.45
CA GLN A 67 -21.37 4.63 -5.72
C GLN A 67 -19.86 4.54 -5.45
N PRO A 68 -19.19 3.42 -5.81
CA PRO A 68 -17.77 3.25 -5.52
C PRO A 68 -16.90 4.10 -6.44
N TYR A 69 -15.80 4.59 -5.87
CA TYR A 69 -14.72 5.26 -6.59
C TYR A 69 -13.37 4.78 -6.07
N ILE A 70 -12.45 4.46 -6.98
CA ILE A 70 -11.08 4.06 -6.65
C ILE A 70 -10.10 4.87 -7.46
N GLN A 71 -9.02 5.31 -6.82
CA GLN A 71 -7.95 6.04 -7.50
C GLN A 71 -6.59 5.65 -6.93
N HIS A 72 -5.60 5.55 -7.82
CA HIS A 72 -4.21 5.36 -7.43
C HIS A 72 -3.66 6.64 -6.76
N ARG A 73 -2.88 6.46 -5.70
CA ARG A 73 -2.02 7.48 -5.09
C ARG A 73 -0.62 6.91 -4.96
N GLY A 74 0.39 7.68 -5.35
CA GLY A 74 1.78 7.26 -5.31
C GLY A 74 2.68 8.35 -4.79
N GLY A 75 3.84 7.94 -4.29
CA GLY A 75 4.87 8.81 -3.76
C GLY A 75 6.16 8.03 -3.52
N PRO A 76 7.24 8.69 -3.07
CA PRO A 76 8.44 8.01 -2.61
C PRO A 76 8.13 7.01 -1.51
N LYS A 77 9.00 6.00 -1.32
CA LYS A 77 8.85 5.05 -0.21
C LYS A 77 8.70 5.79 1.13
N GLY A 78 7.74 5.34 1.95
CA GLY A 78 7.40 6.00 3.21
C GLY A 78 6.61 7.30 3.08
N PHE A 79 5.94 7.55 1.95
CA PHE A 79 5.00 8.68 1.80
C PHE A 79 3.74 8.54 2.68
N ILE A 80 3.39 7.31 3.06
CA ILE A 80 2.37 7.05 4.07
C ILE A 80 3.04 7.17 5.45
N LYS A 81 2.60 8.13 6.24
CA LYS A 81 3.06 8.35 7.62
C LYS A 81 2.11 7.70 8.62
N ILE A 82 2.69 7.16 9.68
CA ILE A 82 1.97 6.64 10.84
C ILE A 82 1.98 7.75 11.88
N LEU A 83 0.80 8.28 12.24
CA LEU A 83 0.68 9.33 13.26
C LEU A 83 0.53 8.73 14.67
N ASP A 84 -0.18 7.62 14.76
CA ASP A 84 -0.32 6.82 15.96
C ASP A 84 -0.69 5.37 15.58
N LYS A 85 -0.91 4.51 16.57
CA LYS A 85 -1.23 3.07 16.39
C LYS A 85 -2.46 2.78 15.52
N HIS A 86 -3.27 3.77 15.18
CA HIS A 86 -4.53 3.58 14.45
C HIS A 86 -4.73 4.62 13.35
N THR A 87 -3.79 5.54 13.15
CA THR A 87 -3.97 6.65 12.22
C THR A 87 -2.81 6.76 11.25
N LEU A 88 -3.16 6.70 9.97
CA LEU A 88 -2.28 6.95 8.84
C LEU A 88 -2.54 8.35 8.29
N ALA A 89 -1.52 8.93 7.68
CA ALA A 89 -1.61 10.21 6.99
C ALA A 89 -0.75 10.20 5.73
N PHE A 90 -1.19 10.87 4.67
CA PHE A 90 -0.35 11.14 3.51
C PHE A 90 -0.76 12.46 2.85
N ALA A 91 0.23 13.13 2.24
CA ALA A 91 -0.03 14.28 1.40
C ALA A 91 -0.73 13.85 0.10
N ASP A 92 -1.82 14.53 -0.24
CA ASP A 92 -2.47 14.45 -1.54
C ASP A 92 -2.00 15.62 -2.41
N TYR A 93 -1.66 15.32 -3.66
CA TYR A 93 -1.01 16.26 -4.56
C TYR A 93 -2.00 16.82 -5.57
N SER A 94 -1.71 18.01 -6.08
CA SER A 94 -2.51 18.60 -7.14
C SER A 94 -2.54 17.75 -8.39
N GLY A 95 -3.76 17.42 -8.83
CA GLY A 95 -4.03 16.58 -9.99
C GLY A 95 -4.99 17.23 -10.98
N ASN A 96 -5.89 16.42 -11.54
CA ASN A 96 -6.89 16.85 -12.53
C ASN A 96 -8.07 17.63 -11.94
N ARG A 97 -8.07 17.88 -10.62
CA ARG A 97 -9.07 18.69 -9.91
C ARG A 97 -10.52 18.19 -10.03
N GLN A 98 -10.71 16.88 -10.14
CA GLN A 98 -12.06 16.30 -10.07
C GLN A 98 -12.65 16.31 -8.66
N TYR A 99 -11.80 16.34 -7.62
CA TYR A 99 -12.18 16.39 -6.20
C TYR A 99 -13.17 15.30 -5.72
N ILE A 100 -13.34 14.22 -6.48
CA ILE A 100 -14.29 13.12 -6.17
C ILE A 100 -14.03 12.54 -4.78
N THR A 101 -12.77 12.24 -4.44
CA THR A 101 -12.41 11.75 -3.10
C THR A 101 -12.81 12.72 -2.00
N GLN A 102 -12.57 14.02 -2.17
CA GLN A 102 -12.93 15.03 -1.18
C GLN A 102 -14.45 15.16 -1.02
N GLY A 103 -15.18 15.19 -2.14
CA GLY A 103 -16.64 15.19 -2.15
C GLY A 103 -17.21 13.96 -1.44
N ASN A 104 -16.79 12.76 -1.82
CA ASN A 104 -17.21 11.51 -1.19
C ASN A 104 -16.97 11.53 0.33
N LEU A 105 -15.76 11.90 0.78
CA LEU A 105 -15.42 11.90 2.21
C LEU A 105 -16.16 12.98 3.02
N SER A 106 -16.67 14.03 2.37
CA SER A 106 -17.49 15.04 3.04
C SER A 106 -18.89 14.53 3.45
N GLU A 107 -19.38 13.49 2.78
CA GLU A 107 -20.71 12.91 3.02
C GLU A 107 -20.67 11.45 3.52
N ASN A 108 -19.58 10.73 3.25
CA ASN A 108 -19.37 9.34 3.65
C ASN A 108 -17.89 9.11 4.02
N PRO A 109 -17.55 9.00 5.32
CA PRO A 109 -16.16 8.88 5.74
C PRO A 109 -15.56 7.50 5.44
N LYS A 110 -16.37 6.48 5.06
CA LYS A 110 -15.87 5.12 4.88
C LYS A 110 -14.90 5.04 3.69
N ALA A 111 -13.72 4.48 3.94
CA ALA A 111 -12.68 4.33 2.94
C ALA A 111 -11.92 2.99 3.07
N ASN A 112 -11.26 2.59 1.99
CA ASN A 112 -10.37 1.43 1.97
C ASN A 112 -9.05 1.79 1.28
N ILE A 113 -7.95 1.40 1.92
CA ILE A 113 -6.61 1.44 1.33
C ILE A 113 -6.26 0.01 0.92
N PHE A 114 -5.90 -0.16 -0.35
CA PHE A 114 -5.42 -1.42 -0.90
C PHE A 114 -3.98 -1.25 -1.38
N LEU A 115 -3.09 -2.06 -0.83
CA LEU A 115 -1.64 -1.97 -1.05
C LEU A 115 -1.11 -3.26 -1.66
N MET A 116 -0.23 -3.10 -2.64
CA MET A 116 0.42 -4.22 -3.33
C MET A 116 1.93 -4.17 -3.13
N ASP A 117 2.50 -5.33 -2.83
CA ASP A 117 3.94 -5.59 -2.87
C ASP A 117 4.16 -6.76 -3.84
N TYR A 118 4.43 -6.41 -5.10
CA TYR A 118 4.60 -7.39 -6.16
C TYR A 118 5.92 -8.17 -6.06
N VAL A 119 6.95 -7.57 -5.44
CA VAL A 119 8.26 -8.22 -5.26
C VAL A 119 8.12 -9.43 -4.34
N HIS A 120 7.45 -9.25 -3.20
CA HIS A 120 7.24 -10.32 -2.22
C HIS A 120 5.88 -11.02 -2.36
N ARG A 121 5.07 -10.64 -3.36
CA ARG A 121 3.72 -11.16 -3.62
C ARG A 121 2.80 -11.03 -2.41
N ARG A 122 2.83 -9.87 -1.75
CA ARG A 122 1.98 -9.55 -0.58
C ARG A 122 0.96 -8.49 -0.96
N ARG A 123 -0.18 -8.50 -0.25
CA ARG A 123 -1.18 -7.44 -0.31
C ARG A 123 -1.78 -7.20 1.06
N VAL A 124 -2.06 -5.93 1.34
CA VAL A 124 -2.73 -5.49 2.58
C VAL A 124 -4.01 -4.75 2.18
N LYS A 125 -5.11 -5.07 2.87
CA LYS A 125 -6.35 -4.30 2.82
C LYS A 125 -6.53 -3.63 4.18
N ILE A 126 -6.78 -2.33 4.18
CA ILE A 126 -7.03 -1.55 5.39
C ILE A 126 -8.38 -0.87 5.23
N TRP A 127 -9.32 -1.20 6.10
CA TRP A 127 -10.62 -0.54 6.18
C TRP A 127 -10.62 0.47 7.31
N GLY A 128 -11.36 1.56 7.11
CA GLY A 128 -11.41 2.62 8.09
C GLY A 128 -12.25 3.80 7.62
N GLU A 129 -12.01 4.91 8.30
CA GLU A 129 -12.62 6.19 8.00
C GLU A 129 -11.54 7.19 7.61
N ALA A 130 -11.82 8.01 6.61
CA ALA A 130 -10.91 9.04 6.16
C ALA A 130 -11.58 10.41 6.15
N ARG A 131 -10.73 11.43 6.25
CA ARG A 131 -11.14 12.83 6.04
C ARG A 131 -10.01 13.60 5.39
N VAL A 132 -10.41 14.68 4.71
CA VAL A 132 -9.47 15.66 4.15
C VAL A 132 -9.15 16.72 5.21
N VAL A 133 -7.90 17.16 5.22
CA VAL A 133 -7.43 18.35 5.94
C VAL A 133 -6.75 19.27 4.94
N ASP A 134 -7.37 20.40 4.67
CA ASP A 134 -6.91 21.43 3.73
C ASP A 134 -6.65 22.79 4.42
N ASP A 135 -6.81 22.86 5.74
CA ASP A 135 -6.65 24.03 6.59
C ASP A 135 -5.45 23.96 7.55
N ASP A 136 -4.59 22.94 7.42
CA ASP A 136 -3.38 22.76 8.24
C ASP A 136 -2.09 22.68 7.38
N PRO A 137 -1.49 23.84 7.04
CA PRO A 137 -0.25 23.88 6.27
C PRO A 137 0.95 23.24 6.97
N ALA A 138 0.96 23.22 8.31
CA ALA A 138 2.06 22.64 9.09
C ALA A 138 2.04 21.12 9.00
N LEU A 139 0.86 20.51 9.14
CA LEU A 139 0.67 19.08 8.92
C LEU A 139 1.03 18.71 7.48
N LEU A 140 0.52 19.44 6.49
CA LEU A 140 0.83 19.19 5.08
C LEU A 140 2.34 19.21 4.82
N THR A 141 3.04 20.22 5.35
CA THR A 141 4.50 20.33 5.22
C THR A 141 5.23 19.16 5.90
N SER A 142 4.77 18.72 7.08
CA SER A 142 5.38 17.60 7.81
C SER A 142 5.28 16.26 7.08
N LEU A 143 4.29 16.11 6.19
CA LEU A 143 4.04 14.89 5.42
C LEU A 143 4.74 14.89 4.05
N MET A 144 5.27 16.03 3.60
CA MET A 144 5.95 16.13 2.32
C MET A 144 7.30 15.40 2.33
N PRO A 145 7.54 14.45 1.42
CA PRO A 145 8.85 13.82 1.32
C PRO A 145 9.91 14.84 0.90
N GLN A 146 11.09 14.77 1.52
CA GLN A 146 12.19 15.70 1.24
C GLN A 146 12.59 15.66 -0.25
N GLY A 147 12.66 16.83 -0.88
CA GLY A 147 13.06 16.97 -2.28
C GLY A 147 12.03 16.44 -3.30
N TYR A 148 10.83 16.06 -2.86
CA TYR A 148 9.79 15.60 -3.77
C TYR A 148 9.12 16.77 -4.49
N LYS A 149 9.13 16.73 -5.82
CA LYS A 149 8.73 17.85 -6.68
C LYS A 149 7.21 18.03 -6.82
N ALA A 150 6.41 17.12 -6.28
CA ALA A 150 4.96 17.23 -6.37
C ALA A 150 4.46 18.45 -5.59
N ARG A 151 3.42 19.10 -6.11
CA ARG A 151 2.76 20.20 -5.42
C ARG A 151 1.76 19.62 -4.41
N PRO A 152 1.98 19.78 -3.09
CA PRO A 152 0.98 19.39 -2.10
C PRO A 152 -0.28 20.25 -2.24
N GLU A 153 -1.43 19.64 -1.97
CA GLU A 153 -2.72 20.33 -1.96
C GLU A 153 -3.42 20.18 -0.62
N GLN A 154 -3.45 18.97 -0.07
CA GLN A 154 -4.20 18.65 1.15
C GLN A 154 -3.64 17.39 1.80
N VAL A 155 -4.13 17.05 2.98
CA VAL A 155 -3.78 15.82 3.70
C VAL A 155 -4.97 14.88 3.74
N ILE A 156 -4.74 13.60 3.49
CA ILE A 156 -5.69 12.54 3.83
C ILE A 156 -5.28 11.98 5.19
N LEU A 157 -6.18 12.09 6.16
CA LEU A 157 -6.09 11.36 7.43
C LEU A 157 -6.98 10.13 7.34
N PHE A 158 -6.44 8.98 7.73
CA PHE A 158 -7.13 7.70 7.67
C PHE A 158 -7.04 7.01 9.03
N ARG A 159 -8.18 6.81 9.70
CA ARG A 159 -8.29 6.05 10.93
C ARG A 159 -8.68 4.61 10.64
N ILE A 160 -7.85 3.68 11.07
CA ILE A 160 -8.01 2.25 10.87
C ILE A 160 -9.14 1.70 11.73
N ALA A 161 -10.04 0.94 11.11
CA ALA A 161 -11.01 0.10 11.78
C ALA A 161 -10.51 -1.35 11.86
N ALA A 162 -9.98 -1.88 10.75
CA ALA A 162 -9.34 -3.19 10.69
C ALA A 162 -8.44 -3.32 9.47
N TRP A 163 -7.48 -4.24 9.51
CA TRP A 163 -6.69 -4.62 8.36
C TRP A 163 -6.34 -6.11 8.36
N ASP A 164 -6.09 -6.61 7.15
CA ASP A 164 -5.80 -8.03 6.92
C ASP A 164 -4.88 -8.21 5.71
N THR A 165 -4.04 -9.24 5.79
CA THR A 165 -3.17 -9.69 4.70
C THR A 165 -3.75 -10.94 4.05
N ASN A 166 -3.93 -10.91 2.73
CA ASN A 166 -4.49 -12.04 2.00
C ASN A 166 -3.39 -12.97 1.43
N CYS A 167 -3.80 -14.19 1.05
CA CYS A 167 -3.00 -15.21 0.37
C CYS A 167 -2.22 -14.64 -0.86
N PRO A 168 -0.93 -15.01 -1.04
CA PRO A 168 -0.07 -14.54 -2.13
C PRO A 168 -0.39 -15.18 -3.50
N GLN A 169 -1.32 -16.14 -3.54
CA GLN A 169 -1.70 -16.85 -4.76
C GLN A 169 -2.10 -15.88 -5.89
N HIS A 170 -1.63 -16.18 -7.10
CA HIS A 170 -1.90 -15.43 -8.32
C HIS A 170 -1.42 -13.97 -8.35
N ILE A 171 -0.65 -13.51 -7.35
CA ILE A 171 0.03 -12.21 -7.45
C ILE A 171 1.27 -12.39 -8.35
N PRO A 172 1.33 -11.71 -9.51
CA PRO A 172 2.50 -11.79 -10.38
C PRO A 172 3.70 -11.14 -9.70
N GLN A 173 4.89 -11.67 -9.96
CA GLN A 173 6.12 -11.02 -9.52
C GLN A 173 6.45 -9.87 -10.47
N LYS A 174 6.64 -8.68 -9.91
CA LYS A 174 7.05 -7.48 -10.65
C LYS A 174 8.14 -6.76 -9.85
N PHE A 175 9.00 -6.05 -10.57
CA PHE A 175 10.08 -5.26 -10.01
C PHE A 175 9.95 -3.82 -10.50
N ASP A 176 10.37 -2.88 -9.68
CA ASP A 176 10.42 -1.48 -10.07
C ASP A 176 11.51 -1.27 -11.12
N ALA A 177 11.22 -0.43 -12.11
CA ALA A 177 12.14 -0.19 -13.22
C ALA A 177 13.52 0.27 -12.73
N ALA A 178 13.57 1.08 -11.67
CA ALA A 178 14.82 1.55 -11.06
C ALA A 178 15.68 0.40 -10.53
N ASP A 179 15.08 -0.59 -9.87
CA ASP A 179 15.79 -1.76 -9.34
C ASP A 179 16.35 -2.61 -10.49
N VAL A 180 15.55 -2.81 -11.54
CA VAL A 180 15.98 -3.53 -12.75
C VAL A 180 17.14 -2.80 -13.43
N THR A 181 17.03 -1.48 -13.62
CA THR A 181 18.11 -0.67 -14.21
C THR A 181 19.39 -0.73 -13.38
N ALA A 182 19.31 -0.66 -12.05
CA ALA A 182 20.48 -0.77 -11.17
C ALA A 182 21.15 -2.14 -11.28
N ALA A 183 20.37 -3.22 -11.31
CA ALA A 183 20.88 -4.58 -11.49
C ALA A 183 21.58 -4.75 -12.86
N LEU A 184 21.00 -4.22 -13.94
CA LEU A 184 21.60 -4.23 -15.27
C LEU A 184 22.91 -3.44 -15.31
N ALA A 185 22.93 -2.22 -14.75
CA ALA A 185 24.15 -1.41 -14.70
C ALA A 185 25.30 -2.08 -13.90
N SER A 186 24.96 -2.81 -12.83
CA SER A 186 25.96 -3.61 -12.11
C SER A 186 26.51 -4.75 -12.96
N ARG A 187 25.64 -5.41 -13.72
CA ARG A 187 26.03 -6.50 -14.62
C ARG A 187 26.90 -6.00 -15.77
N ASP A 188 26.55 -4.86 -16.37
CA ASP A 188 27.29 -4.29 -17.50
C ASP A 188 28.71 -3.88 -17.08
N ARG A 189 28.89 -3.28 -15.89
CA ARG A 189 30.22 -3.01 -15.34
C ARG A 189 31.06 -4.27 -15.23
N ARG A 190 30.48 -5.36 -14.72
CA ARG A 190 31.19 -6.64 -14.59
C ARG A 190 31.55 -7.25 -15.94
N ILE A 191 30.68 -7.10 -16.94
CA ILE A 191 30.96 -7.55 -18.31
C ILE A 191 32.17 -6.77 -18.85
N THR A 192 32.19 -5.44 -18.74
CA THR A 192 33.31 -4.62 -19.20
C THR A 192 34.63 -4.99 -18.51
N GLU A 193 34.62 -5.23 -17.20
CA GLU A 193 35.80 -5.70 -16.46
C GLU A 193 36.33 -7.04 -17.00
N LEU A 194 35.43 -8.01 -17.19
CA LEU A 194 35.79 -9.34 -17.68
C LEU A 194 36.27 -9.31 -19.13
N GLU A 195 35.66 -8.48 -19.98
CA GLU A 195 36.10 -8.28 -21.36
C GLU A 195 37.52 -7.69 -21.43
N ALA A 196 37.83 -6.74 -20.55
CA ALA A 196 39.17 -6.18 -20.43
C ALA A 196 40.20 -7.22 -19.94
N GLU A 197 39.85 -8.03 -18.95
CA GLU A 197 40.71 -9.12 -18.44
C GLU A 197 40.99 -10.18 -19.52
N LEU A 198 39.96 -10.61 -20.24
CA LEU A 198 40.10 -11.57 -21.34
C LEU A 198 40.94 -11.01 -22.49
N ALA A 199 40.79 -9.73 -22.81
CA ALA A 199 41.63 -9.08 -23.82
C ALA A 199 43.11 -9.07 -23.39
N ALA A 200 43.39 -8.80 -22.11
CA ALA A 200 44.74 -8.82 -21.57
C ALA A 200 45.36 -10.23 -21.59
N LEU A 201 44.61 -11.26 -21.20
CA LEU A 201 45.09 -12.65 -21.21
C LEU A 201 45.33 -13.17 -22.62
N LYS A 202 44.44 -12.87 -23.57
CA LYS A 202 44.63 -13.27 -24.99
C LYS A 202 45.78 -12.53 -25.67
N GLY A 203 46.13 -11.34 -25.18
CA GLY A 203 47.26 -10.55 -25.66
C GLY A 203 48.62 -11.01 -25.14
N GLN A 204 48.68 -11.93 -24.16
CA GLN A 204 49.95 -12.47 -23.68
C GLN A 204 50.46 -13.54 -24.67
N PRO A 205 51.71 -13.42 -25.15
CA PRO A 205 52.31 -14.46 -25.99
C PRO A 205 52.41 -15.76 -25.18
N ALA A 206 52.18 -16.90 -25.85
CA ALA A 206 52.40 -18.21 -25.24
C ALA A 206 53.85 -18.27 -24.72
N SER A 207 54.03 -18.67 -23.46
CA SER A 207 55.34 -18.89 -22.87
C SER A 207 56.12 -19.87 -23.75
N ALA A 208 57.20 -19.40 -24.36
CA ALA A 208 58.13 -20.25 -25.08
C ALA A 208 58.94 -21.06 -24.06
N ASP A 209 58.65 -22.36 -23.99
CA ASP A 209 59.50 -23.38 -23.35
C ASP A 209 60.76 -23.66 -24.19
#